data_AF-A0A7W1M1S3-F1
#
_entry.id   AF-A0A7W1M1S3-F1
#
_cell.length_a   1.000
_cell.length_b   1.000
_cell.length_c   1.000
_cell.angle_alpha   90.00
_cell.angle_beta   90.00
_cell.angle_gamma   90.00
#
_symmetry.space_group_name_H-M   'P 1'
#
loop_
_entity.id
_entity.type
_entity.pdbx_description
1 polymer ?
#
loop_
_entity_poly.entity_id
_entity_poly.type
_entity_poly.pdbx_seq_one_letter_code
_entity_poly.pdbx_strand_id
1 'polypeptide(L)'
;MSSQASTDTDGHRDEPPVVVKAVSRSHLDELQAEARYHRERLELYRAKAYGPRPTSDTRLRELERMDRGAASRLRRAQQPPTPAD
;
A
#
# COMPACT_ATOMS: atom_id res chain seq x y z
N MET A 1 30.44 29.53 -4.05
CA MET A 1 30.57 28.10 -3.65
C MET A 1 29.67 27.93 -2.43
N SER A 2 28.60 27.15 -2.37
CA SER A 2 27.94 26.23 -3.30
C SER A 2 26.46 26.19 -2.92
N SER A 3 25.60 25.94 -3.90
CA SER A 3 24.16 26.11 -3.89
C SER A 3 23.43 25.22 -2.87
N GLN A 4 22.41 25.80 -2.24
CA GLN A 4 21.38 25.07 -1.51
C GLN A 4 20.63 24.16 -2.49
N ALA A 5 20.72 22.85 -2.29
CA ALA A 5 19.98 21.88 -3.08
C ALA A 5 18.57 21.74 -2.50
N SER A 6 17.62 22.43 -3.13
CA SER A 6 16.18 22.15 -3.00
C SER A 6 15.92 20.69 -3.36
N THR A 7 15.40 19.92 -2.41
CA THR A 7 14.70 18.67 -2.71
C THR A 7 13.21 18.89 -2.49
N ASP A 8 12.61 19.62 -3.43
CA ASP A 8 11.21 19.43 -3.80
C ASP A 8 11.03 17.97 -4.19
N THR A 9 10.54 17.18 -3.25
CA THR A 9 9.80 15.97 -3.57
C THR A 9 8.59 16.00 -2.67
N ASP A 10 7.56 16.62 -3.23
CA ASP A 10 6.16 16.60 -2.84
C ASP A 10 5.77 15.19 -2.39
N GLY A 11 5.98 14.95 -1.10
CA GLY A 11 5.49 13.78 -0.41
C GLY A 11 4.02 14.01 -0.18
N HIS A 12 3.21 13.75 -1.22
CA HIS A 12 1.78 13.55 -1.13
C HIS A 12 1.55 12.46 -0.07
N ARG A 13 1.43 12.91 1.17
CA ARG A 13 1.06 12.13 2.35
C ARG A 13 -0.42 11.79 2.19
N ASP A 14 -0.72 10.91 1.25
CA ASP A 14 -1.89 10.05 1.36
C ASP A 14 -1.62 9.13 2.55
N GLU A 15 -1.97 9.62 3.74
CA GLU A 15 -2.24 8.80 4.90
C GLU A 15 -3.36 7.83 4.50
N PRO A 16 -3.10 6.51 4.44
CA PRO A 16 -4.15 5.56 4.16
C PRO A 16 -5.18 5.64 5.31
N PRO A 17 -6.49 5.60 5.02
CA PRO A 17 -7.50 5.67 6.07
C PRO A 17 -7.36 4.43 6.97
N VAL A 18 -6.78 4.61 8.15
CA VAL A 18 -6.68 3.59 9.21
C VAL A 18 -8.06 3.41 9.84
N VAL A 19 -8.98 2.79 9.11
CA VAL A 19 -10.32 2.44 9.59
C VAL A 19 -10.33 0.95 9.91
N VAL A 20 -10.05 0.59 11.15
CA VAL A 20 -10.23 -0.77 11.65
C VAL A 20 -11.69 -0.94 12.11
N LYS A 21 -12.50 -1.72 11.36
CA LYS A 21 -13.94 -1.91 11.64
C LYS A 21 -14.38 -3.38 11.45
N ALA A 22 -15.44 -3.80 12.15
CA ALA A 22 -15.96 -5.17 12.13
C ALA A 22 -16.49 -5.60 10.74
N VAL A 23 -16.36 -6.89 10.39
CA VAL A 23 -16.68 -7.50 9.08
C VAL A 23 -18.15 -7.29 8.72
N SER A 24 -18.41 -6.16 8.08
CA SER A 24 -19.64 -5.75 7.43
C SER A 24 -19.38 -5.69 5.92
N ARG A 25 -20.40 -5.62 5.08
CA ARG A 25 -20.21 -5.46 3.63
C ARG A 25 -19.35 -4.21 3.31
N SER A 26 -19.55 -3.14 4.08
CA SER A 26 -18.69 -1.95 4.08
C SER A 26 -17.23 -2.24 4.44
N HIS A 27 -16.97 -3.16 5.39
CA HIS A 27 -15.60 -3.54 5.73
C HIS A 27 -14.91 -4.35 4.62
N LEU A 28 -15.65 -5.20 3.91
CA LEU A 28 -15.09 -5.90 2.75
C LEU A 28 -14.73 -4.92 1.64
N ASP A 29 -15.60 -3.94 1.37
CA ASP A 29 -15.34 -2.91 0.37
C ASP A 29 -14.12 -2.05 0.74
N GLU A 30 -13.97 -1.69 2.02
CA GLU A 30 -12.78 -1.00 2.56
C GLU A 30 -11.50 -1.82 2.33
N LEU A 31 -11.51 -3.11 2.67
CA LEU A 31 -10.35 -3.99 2.48
C LEU A 31 -10.02 -4.21 0.99
N GLN A 32 -11.03 -4.23 0.11
CA GLN A 32 -10.81 -4.27 -1.34
C GLN A 32 -10.15 -2.99 -1.84
N ALA A 33 -10.64 -1.83 -1.41
CA ALA A 33 -10.06 -0.54 -1.76
C ALA A 33 -8.61 -0.43 -1.25
N GLU A 34 -8.35 -0.87 -0.02
CA GLU A 34 -7.01 -0.91 0.57
C GLU A 34 -6.05 -1.80 -0.24
N ALA A 35 -6.46 -3.04 -0.56
CA ALA A 35 -5.64 -3.96 -1.34
C ALA A 35 -5.36 -3.41 -2.74
N ARG A 36 -6.36 -2.81 -3.39
CA ARG A 36 -6.20 -2.17 -4.69
C ARG A 36 -5.21 -1.01 -4.63
N TYR A 37 -5.34 -0.14 -3.63
CA TYR A 37 -4.47 1.02 -3.43
C TYR A 37 -3.00 0.61 -3.30
N HIS A 38 -2.70 -0.37 -2.44
CA HIS A 38 -1.31 -0.80 -2.24
C HIS A 38 -0.72 -1.47 -3.48
N ARG A 39 -1.52 -2.25 -4.22
CA ARG A 39 -1.08 -2.85 -5.49
C ARG A 39 -0.72 -1.78 -6.52
N GLU A 40 -1.62 -0.83 -6.75
CA GLU A 40 -1.42 0.26 -7.71
C GLU A 40 -0.19 1.11 -7.32
N ARG A 41 -0.01 1.37 -6.03
CA ARG A 41 1.16 2.10 -5.52
C ARG A 41 2.45 1.31 -5.73
N LEU A 42 2.46 0.00 -5.51
CA LEU A 42 3.63 -0.84 -5.77
C LEU A 42 3.99 -0.87 -7.26
N GLU A 43 3.00 -1.04 -8.15
CA GLU A 43 3.21 -1.04 -9.61
C GLU A 43 3.79 0.29 -10.10
N LEU A 44 3.23 1.41 -9.62
CA LEU A 44 3.74 2.74 -9.95
C LEU A 44 5.20 2.91 -9.56
N TYR A 45 5.58 2.50 -8.35
CA TYR A 45 6.96 2.64 -7.87
C TYR A 45 7.91 1.64 -8.51
N ARG A 46 7.45 0.44 -8.87
CA ARG A 46 8.22 -0.50 -9.71
C ARG A 46 8.52 0.10 -11.07
N ALA A 47 7.55 0.74 -11.71
CA ALA A 47 7.78 1.45 -12.98
C ALA A 47 8.81 2.59 -12.81
N LYS A 48 8.71 3.37 -11.72
CA LYS A 48 9.68 4.43 -11.40
C LYS A 48 11.10 3.90 -11.16
N ALA A 49 11.27 2.66 -10.73
CA ALA A 49 12.58 2.04 -10.53
C ALA A 49 13.40 1.91 -11.83
N TYR A 50 12.74 1.84 -12.99
CA TYR A 50 13.39 1.80 -14.30
C TYR A 50 13.56 3.19 -14.94
N GLY A 51 13.19 4.26 -14.22
CA GLY A 51 13.27 5.63 -14.71
C GLY A 51 14.56 6.37 -14.32
N PRO A 52 14.71 7.64 -14.74
CA PRO A 52 15.90 8.46 -14.47
C PRO A 52 16.12 8.78 -12.99
N ARG A 53 15.10 8.63 -12.13
CA ARG A 53 15.18 8.76 -10.67
C ARG A 53 14.64 7.47 -10.03
N PRO A 54 15.48 6.43 -9.91
CA PRO A 54 15.04 5.14 -9.42
C PRO A 54 14.55 5.22 -7.98
N THR A 55 13.49 4.48 -7.67
CA THR A 55 13.06 4.25 -6.29
C THR A 55 14.08 3.34 -5.60
N SER A 56 14.38 3.60 -4.33
CA SER A 56 15.28 2.73 -3.56
C SER A 56 14.66 1.35 -3.31
N ASP A 57 15.51 0.32 -3.29
CA ASP A 57 15.08 -1.05 -3.00
C ASP A 57 14.40 -1.18 -1.64
N THR A 58 14.86 -0.41 -0.63
CA THR A 58 14.23 -0.37 0.70
C THR A 58 12.77 0.08 0.60
N ARG A 59 12.50 1.14 -0.19
CA ARG A 59 11.14 1.65 -0.37
C ARG A 59 10.26 0.67 -1.14
N LEU A 60 10.80 -0.03 -2.13
CA LEU A 60 10.07 -1.09 -2.84
C LEU A 60 9.70 -2.24 -1.90
N ARG A 61 10.62 -2.70 -1.05
CA ARG A 61 10.35 -3.75 -0.06
C ARG A 61 9.27 -3.35 0.94
N GLU A 62 9.22 -2.09 1.36
CA GLU A 62 8.13 -1.57 2.19
C GLU A 62 6.77 -1.66 1.49
N LEU A 63 6.69 -1.20 0.24
CA LEU A 63 5.46 -1.26 -0.55
C LEU A 63 5.00 -2.71 -0.76
N GLU A 64 5.92 -3.64 -1.01
CA GLU A 64 5.61 -5.08 -1.11
C GLU A 64 5.13 -5.69 0.21
N ARG A 65 5.61 -5.19 1.36
CA ARG A 65 5.08 -5.62 2.67
C ARG A 65 3.66 -5.11 2.89
N MET A 66 3.39 -3.86 2.51
CA MET A 66 2.06 -3.25 2.65
C MET A 66 1.03 -3.94 1.74
N ASP A 67 1.37 -4.16 0.48
CA ASP A 67 0.54 -4.89 -0.50
C ASP A 67 0.19 -6.30 0.01
N ARG A 68 1.20 -7.08 0.43
CA ARG A 68 0.97 -8.40 1.03
C ARG A 68 0.11 -8.36 2.28
N GLY A 69 0.29 -7.35 3.13
CA GLY A 69 -0.50 -7.14 4.34
C GLY A 69 -1.98 -6.91 4.02
N ALA A 70 -2.27 -5.98 3.10
CA ALA A 70 -3.63 -5.65 2.68
C ALA A 70 -4.31 -6.83 1.98
N ALA A 71 -3.61 -7.50 1.06
CA ALA A 71 -4.10 -8.70 0.40
C ALA A 71 -4.42 -9.83 1.40
N SER A 72 -3.62 -9.97 2.46
CA SER A 72 -3.86 -10.98 3.50
C SER A 72 -5.09 -10.65 4.35
N ARG A 73 -5.31 -9.37 4.71
CA ARG A 73 -6.51 -8.93 5.41
C ARG A 73 -7.77 -9.20 4.57
N LEU A 74 -7.72 -8.80 3.30
CA LEU A 74 -8.81 -9.03 2.36
C LEU A 74 -9.13 -10.51 2.22
N ARG A 75 -8.11 -11.36 2.03
CA ARG A 75 -8.29 -12.82 1.93
C ARG A 75 -8.93 -13.40 3.19
N ARG A 76 -8.48 -12.98 4.37
CA ARG A 76 -9.03 -13.44 5.65
C ARG A 76 -10.49 -13.05 5.81
N ALA A 77 -10.87 -11.84 5.39
CA ALA A 77 -12.26 -11.38 5.47
C ALA A 77 -13.18 -12.05 4.43
N GLN A 78 -12.63 -12.47 3.29
CA GLN A 78 -13.37 -13.23 2.27
C GLN A 78 -13.57 -14.71 2.63
N GLN A 79 -12.69 -15.27 3.46
CA GLN A 79 -12.89 -16.64 3.93
C GLN A 79 -14.11 -16.68 4.84
N PRO A 80 -15.04 -17.63 4.63
CA PRO A 80 -16.06 -17.89 5.62
C PRO A 80 -15.35 -18.19 6.95
N PRO A 81 -15.91 -17.78 8.10
CA PRO A 81 -15.35 -18.17 9.39
C PRO A 81 -15.28 -19.70 9.38
N THR A 82 -14.08 -20.25 9.33
CA THR A 82 -13.88 -21.68 9.52
C THR A 82 -14.50 -21.98 10.87
N PRO A 83 -15.58 -22.78 10.94
CA PRO A 83 -16.09 -23.21 12.24
C PRO A 83 -14.92 -23.93 12.89
N ALA A 84 -14.45 -23.38 14.02
CA ALA A 84 -13.48 -24.08 14.84
C ALA A 84 -14.13 -25.40 15.26
N ASP A 85 -13.49 -26.53 14.95
CA ASP A 85 -13.79 -27.82 15.57
C ASP A 85 -13.69 -27.72 17.10
#